data_AF-A0A844YGZ1-F1
#
_entry.id   AF-A0A844YGZ1-F1
#
_cell.length_a   1.000
_cell.length_b   1.000
_cell.length_c   1.000
_cell.angle_alpha   90.00
_cell.angle_beta   90.00
_cell.angle_gamma   90.00
#
_symmetry.space_group_name_H-M   'P 1'
#
loop_
_entity.id
_entity.type
_entity.pdbx_description
1 polymer ?
#
loop_
_entity_poly.entity_id
_entity_poly.type
_entity_poly.pdbx_seq_one_letter_code
_entity_poly.pdbx_strand_id
1 'polypeptide(L)'
;MGPVNWIGVALAWLVAAALGVAFYGKRAMPKPPYWLHGLAALLLVVSTVMVGHMLARVGAETLEAKPWLYFMMTGGLALTFIGPALVIGAIRHGRPVSAAFYDWAYWLCAYLAMGLAFWITG
;
A
#
# COMPACT_ATOMS: atom_id res chain seq x y z
N MET A 1 -7.11 -20.53 -7.53
CA MET A 1 -7.11 -19.18 -6.92
C MET A 1 -8.14 -19.21 -5.80
N GLY A 2 -7.73 -18.83 -4.58
CA GLY A 2 -8.64 -18.76 -3.44
C GLY A 2 -9.57 -17.55 -3.51
N PRO A 3 -10.55 -17.44 -2.60
CA PRO A 3 -11.37 -16.25 -2.46
C PRO A 3 -10.54 -15.06 -1.96
N VAL A 4 -10.93 -13.84 -2.35
CA VAL A 4 -10.32 -12.61 -1.81
C VAL A 4 -10.79 -12.42 -0.37
N ASN A 5 -9.85 -12.22 0.55
CA ASN A 5 -10.15 -11.87 1.94
C ASN A 5 -10.58 -10.39 2.03
N TRP A 6 -11.89 -10.13 1.92
CA TRP A 6 -12.44 -8.78 1.96
C TRP A 6 -12.29 -8.09 3.33
N ILE A 7 -12.24 -8.85 4.42
CA ILE A 7 -11.94 -8.30 5.76
C ILE A 7 -10.51 -7.79 5.78
N GLY A 8 -9.57 -8.57 5.26
CA GLY A 8 -8.18 -8.18 5.07
C GLY A 8 -8.04 -6.93 4.19
N VAL A 9 -8.79 -6.83 3.09
CA VAL A 9 -8.81 -5.63 2.21
C VAL A 9 -9.26 -4.38 2.97
N ALA A 10 -10.36 -4.46 3.72
CA ALA A 10 -10.90 -3.34 4.48
C ALA A 10 -9.93 -2.91 5.60
N LEU A 11 -9.38 -3.87 6.35
CA LEU A 11 -8.40 -3.60 7.39
C LEU A 11 -7.12 -3.00 6.81
N ALA A 12 -6.58 -3.57 5.73
CA ALA A 12 -5.40 -3.08 5.02
C ALA A 12 -5.57 -1.63 4.55
N TRP A 13 -6.78 -1.27 4.09
CA TRP A 13 -7.09 0.10 3.68
C TRP A 13 -7.09 1.06 4.87
N LEU A 14 -7.76 0.68 5.96
CA LEU A 14 -7.81 1.49 7.19
C LEU A 14 -6.41 1.73 7.77
N VAL A 15 -5.58 0.68 7.89
CA VAL A 15 -4.23 0.83 8.45
C VAL A 15 -3.33 1.67 7.54
N ALA A 16 -3.41 1.52 6.22
CA ALA A 16 -2.62 2.32 5.28
C ALA A 16 -3.06 3.79 5.28
N ALA A 17 -4.36 4.06 5.39
CA ALA A 17 -4.90 5.40 5.53
C ALA A 17 -4.49 6.05 6.86
N ALA A 18 -4.58 5.31 7.97
CA ALA A 18 -4.15 5.77 9.29
C ALA A 18 -2.64 6.06 9.31
N LEU A 19 -1.82 5.20 8.70
CA LEU A 19 -0.40 5.46 8.50
C LEU A 19 -0.17 6.71 7.66
N GLY A 20 -0.97 6.94 6.61
CA GLY A 20 -0.85 8.16 5.81
C GLY A 20 -1.10 9.42 6.63
N VAL A 21 -2.12 9.40 7.49
CA VAL A 21 -2.39 10.49 8.43
C VAL A 21 -1.24 10.68 9.42
N ALA A 22 -0.71 9.60 10.00
CA ALA A 22 0.40 9.65 10.93
C ALA A 22 1.71 10.17 10.28
N PHE A 23 1.98 9.75 9.04
CA PHE A 23 3.21 10.07 8.31
C PHE A 23 3.19 11.51 7.78
N TYR A 24 2.12 11.90 7.10
CA TYR A 24 2.01 13.21 6.44
C TYR A 24 1.41 14.31 7.33
N GLY A 25 0.83 13.95 8.49
CA GLY A 25 0.23 14.88 9.44
C GLY A 25 -0.83 15.78 8.81
N LYS A 26 -0.72 17.10 9.03
CA LYS A 26 -1.67 18.10 8.47
C LYS A 26 -1.77 18.09 6.95
N ARG A 27 -0.82 17.49 6.22
CA ARG A 27 -0.88 17.38 4.75
C ARG A 27 -1.83 16.27 4.28
N ALA A 28 -2.11 15.27 5.11
CA ALA A 28 -3.11 14.24 4.82
C ALA A 28 -4.54 14.74 4.97
N MET A 29 -4.77 15.85 5.67
CA MET A 29 -6.10 16.37 5.92
C MET A 29 -6.75 16.89 4.63
N PRO A 30 -8.03 16.56 4.36
CA PRO A 30 -8.73 17.03 3.18
C PRO A 30 -8.74 18.56 3.08
N LYS A 31 -8.27 19.07 1.95
CA LYS A 31 -8.34 20.49 1.57
C LYS A 31 -8.97 20.64 0.18
N PRO A 32 -9.54 21.81 -0.14
CA PRO A 32 -9.99 22.07 -1.50
C PRO A 32 -8.83 21.92 -2.51
N PRO A 33 -9.06 21.29 -3.67
CA PRO A 33 -10.32 20.67 -4.07
C PRO A 33 -10.49 19.25 -3.48
N TYR A 34 -11.57 19.04 -2.72
CA TYR A 34 -11.78 17.81 -1.93
C TYR A 34 -11.87 16.53 -2.77
N TRP A 35 -12.24 16.62 -4.05
CA TRP A 35 -12.33 15.46 -4.93
C TRP A 35 -10.99 14.77 -5.14
N LEU A 36 -9.86 15.50 -5.07
CA LEU A 36 -8.52 14.90 -5.16
C LEU A 36 -8.22 14.00 -3.95
N HIS A 37 -8.71 14.38 -2.76
CA HIS A 37 -8.60 13.53 -1.58
C HIS A 37 -9.49 12.29 -1.68
N GLY A 38 -10.71 12.46 -2.25
CA GLY A 38 -11.59 11.33 -2.57
C GLY A 38 -10.93 10.36 -3.57
N LEU A 39 -10.31 10.88 -4.62
CA LEU A 39 -9.56 10.09 -5.59
C LEU A 39 -8.37 9.37 -4.94
N ALA A 40 -7.60 10.04 -4.10
CA ALA A 40 -6.49 9.41 -3.39
C ALA A 40 -6.95 8.26 -2.47
N ALA A 41 -8.04 8.47 -1.73
CA ALA A 41 -8.62 7.43 -0.89
C ALA A 41 -9.13 6.24 -1.73
N LEU A 42 -9.77 6.51 -2.87
CA LEU A 42 -10.23 5.48 -3.81
C LEU A 42 -9.06 4.69 -4.41
N LEU A 43 -7.99 5.36 -4.84
CA LEU A 43 -6.80 4.70 -5.36
C LEU A 43 -6.13 3.82 -4.30
N LEU A 44 -6.16 4.24 -3.03
CA LEU A 44 -5.68 3.39 -1.94
C LEU A 44 -6.54 2.13 -1.77
N VAL A 45 -7.87 2.23 -1.91
CA VAL A 45 -8.76 1.04 -1.93
C VAL A 45 -8.38 0.13 -3.10
N VAL A 46 -8.18 0.68 -4.30
CA VAL A 46 -7.78 -0.13 -5.47
C VAL A 46 -6.47 -0.88 -5.19
N SER A 47 -5.49 -0.23 -4.57
CA SER A 47 -4.25 -0.88 -4.17
C SER A 47 -4.48 -2.05 -3.21
N THR A 48 -5.31 -1.89 -2.18
CA THR A 48 -5.57 -2.99 -1.21
C THR A 48 -6.38 -4.12 -1.81
N VAL A 49 -7.32 -3.83 -2.71
CA VAL A 49 -8.06 -4.85 -3.47
C VAL A 49 -7.09 -5.65 -4.35
N MET A 50 -6.13 -5.00 -5.00
CA MET A 50 -5.14 -5.69 -5.84
C MET A 50 -4.13 -6.50 -5.04
N VAL A 51 -3.72 -6.03 -3.86
CA VAL A 51 -2.95 -6.84 -2.91
C VAL A 51 -3.74 -8.07 -2.49
N GLY A 52 -5.02 -7.92 -2.12
CA GLY A 52 -5.89 -9.03 -1.75
C GLY A 52 -6.06 -10.03 -2.89
N HIS A 53 -6.24 -9.55 -4.13
CA HIS A 53 -6.31 -10.42 -5.32
C HIS A 53 -5.01 -11.17 -5.56
N MET A 54 -3.86 -10.50 -5.44
CA MET A 54 -2.54 -11.13 -5.58
C MET A 54 -2.34 -12.25 -4.56
N LEU A 55 -2.67 -12.01 -3.29
CA LEU A 55 -2.59 -13.02 -2.22
C LEU A 55 -3.57 -14.18 -2.44
N ALA A 56 -4.80 -13.88 -2.86
CA ALA A 56 -5.79 -14.89 -3.20
C ALA A 56 -5.32 -15.80 -4.36
N ARG A 57 -4.53 -15.27 -5.31
CA ARG A 57 -3.91 -16.09 -6.36
C ARG A 57 -2.86 -17.07 -5.84
N VAL A 58 -2.11 -16.69 -4.80
CA VAL A 58 -1.15 -17.59 -4.13
C VAL A 58 -1.86 -18.72 -3.41
N GLY A 59 -2.99 -18.42 -2.76
CA GLY A 59 -3.84 -19.41 -2.10
C GLY A 59 -3.47 -19.65 -0.63
N ALA A 60 -4.47 -20.01 0.17
CA ALA A 60 -4.37 -20.12 1.63
C ALA A 60 -3.30 -21.13 2.07
N GLU A 61 -3.34 -22.35 1.52
CA GLU A 61 -2.38 -23.42 1.87
C GLU A 61 -0.92 -23.01 1.67
N THR A 62 -0.63 -22.25 0.61
CA THR A 62 0.73 -21.77 0.33
C THR A 62 1.14 -20.63 1.28
N LEU A 63 0.20 -19.74 1.61
CA LEU A 63 0.45 -18.63 2.54
C LEU A 63 0.62 -19.13 3.98
N GLU A 64 -0.10 -20.17 4.39
CA GLU A 64 0.08 -20.86 5.67
C GLU A 64 1.45 -21.54 5.76
N ALA A 65 1.87 -22.23 4.70
CA ALA A 65 3.19 -22.86 4.64
C ALA A 65 4.34 -21.84 4.57
N LYS A 66 4.08 -20.63 4.08
CA LYS A 66 5.09 -19.59 3.81
C LYS A 66 4.60 -18.20 4.20
N PRO A 67 4.45 -17.90 5.51
CA PRO A 67 3.86 -16.64 5.98
C PRO A 67 4.71 -15.41 5.61
N TRP A 68 6.02 -15.56 5.37
CA TRP A 68 6.85 -14.45 4.87
C TRP A 68 6.41 -13.93 3.50
N LEU A 69 5.63 -14.70 2.72
CA LEU A 69 5.10 -14.26 1.43
C LEU A 69 4.15 -13.05 1.55
N TYR A 70 3.43 -12.91 2.68
CA TYR A 70 2.61 -11.72 2.93
C TYR A 70 3.47 -10.45 2.82
N PHE A 71 4.59 -10.42 3.54
CA PHE A 71 5.49 -9.26 3.59
C PHE A 71 6.39 -9.15 2.36
N MET A 72 6.89 -10.28 1.85
CA MET A 72 7.76 -10.30 0.68
C MET A 72 7.04 -9.78 -0.56
N MET A 73 5.79 -10.18 -0.78
CA MET A 73 5.05 -9.73 -1.95
C MET A 73 4.58 -8.28 -1.81
N THR A 74 4.01 -7.89 -0.67
CA THR A 74 3.57 -6.49 -0.50
C THR A 74 4.75 -5.52 -0.41
N GLY A 75 5.74 -5.82 0.43
CA GLY A 75 6.98 -5.03 0.54
C GLY A 75 7.77 -5.03 -0.77
N GLY A 76 7.81 -6.16 -1.48
CA GLY A 76 8.41 -6.28 -2.80
C GLY A 76 7.79 -5.32 -3.81
N LEU A 77 6.46 -5.18 -3.85
CA LEU A 77 5.78 -4.18 -4.69
C LEU A 77 6.25 -2.76 -4.37
N ALA A 78 6.33 -2.41 -3.09
CA ALA A 78 6.78 -1.08 -2.67
C ALA A 78 8.25 -0.80 -3.02
N LEU A 79 9.13 -1.79 -2.81
CA LEU A 79 10.57 -1.65 -3.03
C LEU A 79 10.95 -1.65 -4.52
N THR A 80 10.31 -2.48 -5.33
CA THR A 80 10.78 -2.76 -6.70
C THR A 80 9.95 -2.11 -7.79
N PHE A 81 8.71 -1.67 -7.48
CA PHE A 81 7.86 -0.98 -8.44
C PHE A 81 7.57 0.46 -8.00
N ILE A 82 6.99 0.65 -6.81
CA ILE A 82 6.50 1.98 -6.38
C ILE A 82 7.65 2.95 -6.15
N GLY A 83 8.63 2.57 -5.34
CA GLY A 83 9.80 3.39 -5.05
C GLY A 83 10.55 3.88 -6.30
N PRO A 84 10.97 2.96 -7.19
CA PRO A 84 11.60 3.33 -8.45
C PRO A 84 10.72 4.25 -9.30
N ALA A 85 9.43 3.99 -9.42
CA ALA A 85 8.51 4.84 -10.18
C ALA A 85 8.43 6.27 -9.61
N LEU A 86 8.38 6.43 -8.29
CA LEU A 86 8.39 7.73 -7.61
C LEU A 86 9.69 8.50 -7.87
N VAL A 87 10.84 7.83 -7.73
CA VAL A 87 12.16 8.44 -7.94
C VAL A 87 12.36 8.84 -9.40
N ILE A 88 12.03 7.94 -10.34
CA ILE A 88 12.09 8.23 -11.78
C ILE A 88 11.19 9.42 -12.11
N GLY A 89 9.95 9.45 -11.62
CA GLY A 89 9.03 10.55 -11.81
C GLY A 89 9.56 11.87 -11.26
N ALA A 90 10.12 11.87 -10.05
CA ALA A 90 10.71 13.07 -9.46
C ALA A 90 11.85 13.64 -10.31
N ILE A 91 12.77 12.78 -10.77
CA ILE A 91 13.87 13.19 -11.66
C ILE A 91 13.32 13.79 -12.97
N ARG A 92 12.36 13.12 -13.61
CA ARG A 92 11.79 13.57 -14.89
C ARG A 92 11.04 14.89 -14.80
N HIS A 93 10.48 15.21 -13.64
CA HIS A 93 9.74 16.44 -13.40
C HIS A 93 10.55 17.52 -12.65
N GLY A 94 11.86 17.33 -12.45
CA GLY A 94 12.71 18.29 -11.74
C GLY A 94 12.32 18.49 -10.27
N ARG A 95 11.66 17.52 -9.64
CA ARG A 95 11.25 17.57 -8.23
C ARG A 95 12.38 17.07 -7.32
N PRO A 96 12.47 17.54 -6.06
CA PRO A 96 13.47 17.04 -5.12
C PRO A 96 13.35 15.54 -4.91
N VAL A 97 14.45 14.81 -5.13
CA VAL A 97 14.50 13.34 -4.93
C VAL A 97 14.28 12.97 -3.46
N SER A 98 14.66 13.85 -2.52
CA SER A 98 14.38 13.66 -1.10
C SER A 98 12.89 13.55 -0.78
N ALA A 99 12.03 14.29 -1.49
CA ALA A 99 10.57 14.16 -1.33
C ALA A 99 10.09 12.79 -1.84
N ALA A 100 10.64 12.31 -2.96
CA ALA A 100 10.32 10.97 -3.47
C ALA A 100 10.76 9.85 -2.52
N PHE A 101 11.92 9.97 -1.87
CA PHE A 101 12.35 9.02 -0.85
C PHE A 101 11.45 9.04 0.38
N TYR A 102 10.98 10.22 0.79
CA TYR A 102 10.02 10.35 1.88
C TYR A 102 8.69 9.66 1.55
N ASP A 103 8.16 9.86 0.35
CA ASP A 103 6.95 9.17 -0.12
C ASP A 103 7.18 7.67 -0.27
N TRP A 104 8.34 7.25 -0.76
CA TRP A 104 8.70 5.84 -0.84
C TRP A 104 8.72 5.19 0.55
N ALA A 105 9.30 5.84 1.56
CA ALA A 105 9.30 5.33 2.93
C ALA A 105 7.87 5.13 3.46
N TYR A 106 6.96 6.06 3.20
CA TYR A 106 5.53 5.88 3.51
C TYR A 106 4.97 4.63 2.82
N TRP A 107 5.13 4.52 1.50
CA TRP A 107 4.57 3.41 0.74
C TRP A 107 5.14 2.05 1.18
N LEU A 108 6.42 2.00 1.52
CA LEU A 108 7.03 0.79 2.08
C LEU A 108 6.35 0.39 3.40
N CYS A 109 6.23 1.32 4.34
CA CYS A 109 5.54 1.07 5.61
C CYS A 109 4.07 0.68 5.40
N ALA A 110 3.36 1.35 4.48
CA ALA A 110 1.97 1.08 4.17
C ALA A 110 1.79 -0.33 3.61
N TYR A 111 2.59 -0.75 2.62
CA TYR A 111 2.49 -2.08 2.03
C TYR A 111 2.89 -3.19 3.01
N LEU A 112 3.88 -2.97 3.86
CA LEU A 112 4.20 -3.91 4.94
C LEU A 112 3.04 -4.04 5.94
N ALA A 113 2.39 -2.93 6.30
CA ALA A 113 1.21 -2.95 7.16
C ALA A 113 -0.01 -3.61 6.50
N MET A 114 -0.19 -3.46 5.19
CA MET A 114 -1.19 -4.23 4.44
C MET A 114 -0.88 -5.73 4.50
N GLY A 115 0.38 -6.11 4.31
CA GLY A 115 0.83 -7.51 4.45
C GLY A 115 0.52 -8.06 5.84
N LEU A 116 0.80 -7.28 6.90
CA LEU A 116 0.42 -7.62 8.27
C LEU A 116 -1.09 -7.80 8.43
N ALA A 117 -1.90 -6.88 7.90
CA ALA A 117 -3.36 -6.95 7.97
C ALA A 117 -3.91 -8.24 7.33
N PHE A 118 -3.38 -8.63 6.18
CA PHE A 118 -3.76 -9.89 5.54
C PHE A 118 -3.27 -11.11 6.31
N TRP A 119 -2.07 -11.07 6.89
CA TRP A 119 -1.54 -12.18 7.68
C TRP A 119 -2.35 -12.44 8.95
N ILE A 120 -2.87 -11.41 9.62
CA ILE A 120 -3.68 -11.60 10.84
C ILE A 120 -5.15 -11.92 10.57
N THR A 121 -5.62 -11.76 9.33
CA THR A 121 -7.03 -12.01 8.95
C THR A 121 -7.21 -13.22 8.06
N GLY A 122 -6.13 -13.82 7.56
CA GLY A 122 -6.12 -14.96 6.64
C GLY A 122 -5.39 -16.13 7.26
#